data_AF-A0AAE6ZE47-F1
#
_entry.id   AF-A0AAE6ZE47-F1
#
_cell.length_a   1.000
_cell.length_b   1.000
_cell.length_c   1.000
_cell.angle_alpha   90.00
_cell.angle_beta   90.00
_cell.angle_gamma   90.00
#
_symmetry.space_group_name_H-M   'P 1'
#
loop_
_entity.id
_entity.type
_entity.pdbx_description
1 polymer ?
#
loop_
_entity_poly.entity_id
_entity_poly.type
_entity_poly.pdbx_seq_one_letter_code
_entity_poly.pdbx_strand_id
1 'polypeptide(L)'
;MKGLLIIAITFTIFTGRLFAYNYGEHKLIGDAAFLRFLQSLPESGKAQLLRYLDIRTDDKGRYYFGAFSGPGQSGISYGVLNGLSGDHERNPLLLEEQLHYQHSVMEQIIRLHDQYIEMGYTAAPDAKLSKLDFSYALKAAVNLSHFYEYRKSFPEQLRHFSKASIRLCEKPALVDSIFKRLGRTNAINMYVTLHVLAIDLAEQSGLLSRQNEAAARQLLFYAMLFNAFADHFLEDAFSAGHLVVNRTVFESITNNKSLHDFYSANGATVVNRKGEIWHAYGDGQFNNPHHSWQKDTTLTDIRYATFTPEAEHIIHAVSLSLQDLSEAFQRGAAGTAFIPFLEKIPDNHANQPLYLIHHIPSLMWVPIPYRSHMDPLFDDPGTITSAMRQANAPLRYRDFVRSRVGNSFVIGLTSGPAFVGHYIQGPEIRINAGNFLKHFDYNSDGGKKGLMDYWLGYTVSGSFASLKDRNAEKSTTTAQQVRAGIKGNFDYWVSNKRFIGLYSYVEAGAQFTSSRTTFVFVPSLGIQLSSLLNINVENMKSWARIPLQFILPLKLRYGVVISGHEVPRYFTSADIDILL
;
A
#
# COMPACT_ATOMS: atom_id res chain seq x y z
N MET A 1 24.94 31.15 -2.47
CA MET A 1 24.15 30.81 -3.69
C MET A 1 24.31 29.37 -4.19
N LYS A 2 25.39 28.62 -3.89
CA LYS A 2 25.59 27.24 -4.45
C LYS A 2 24.84 26.10 -3.73
N GLY A 3 24.31 26.32 -2.53
CA GLY A 3 23.56 25.30 -1.77
C GLY A 3 22.08 25.18 -2.16
N LEU A 4 21.48 26.21 -2.76
CA LEU A 4 20.05 26.21 -3.12
C LEU A 4 19.74 25.32 -4.34
N LEU A 5 20.72 25.13 -5.25
CA LEU A 5 20.52 24.37 -6.49
C LEU A 5 20.36 22.86 -6.24
N ILE A 6 21.01 22.34 -5.20
CA ILE A 6 20.90 20.93 -4.80
C ILE A 6 19.50 20.64 -4.24
N ILE A 7 18.93 21.58 -3.47
CA ILE A 7 17.57 21.44 -2.91
C ILE A 7 16.50 21.48 -4.02
N ALA A 8 16.69 22.32 -5.05
CA ALA A 8 15.76 22.44 -6.17
C ALA A 8 15.74 21.19 -7.09
N ILE A 9 16.90 20.57 -7.34
CA ILE A 9 17.00 19.31 -8.12
C ILE A 9 16.43 18.14 -7.31
N THR A 10 16.60 18.18 -5.98
CA THR A 10 16.03 17.17 -5.08
C THR A 10 14.49 17.13 -5.22
N PHE A 11 13.81 18.28 -5.30
CA PHE A 11 12.33 18.33 -5.44
C PHE A 11 11.80 17.90 -6.82
N THR A 12 12.56 18.05 -7.90
CA THR A 12 12.08 17.69 -9.26
C THR A 12 12.17 16.19 -9.57
N ILE A 13 12.95 15.43 -8.79
CA ILE A 13 13.06 13.96 -8.93
C ILE A 13 11.96 13.24 -8.10
N PHE A 14 11.22 13.96 -7.25
CA PHE A 14 10.11 13.42 -6.44
C PHE A 14 8.73 13.52 -7.11
N THR A 15 8.65 13.50 -8.44
CA THR A 15 7.37 13.31 -9.14
C THR A 15 6.95 11.83 -9.08
N GLY A 16 6.80 11.30 -7.87
CA GLY A 16 6.07 10.05 -7.67
C GLY A 16 4.57 10.32 -7.84
N ARG A 17 3.85 9.35 -8.39
CA ARG A 17 2.40 9.23 -8.14
C ARG A 17 2.18 9.39 -6.63
N LEU A 18 1.09 10.02 -6.20
CA LEU A 18 0.76 10.03 -4.77
C LEU A 18 0.21 8.63 -4.42
N PHE A 19 -0.13 8.33 -3.16
CA PHE A 19 -0.83 7.07 -2.80
C PHE A 19 -2.28 7.10 -3.33
N ALA A 20 -2.44 7.40 -4.61
CA ALA A 20 -3.68 7.47 -5.33
C ALA A 20 -4.06 6.05 -5.73
N TYR A 21 -5.08 5.54 -5.06
CA TYR A 21 -5.63 4.20 -5.25
C TYR A 21 -6.39 4.09 -6.58
N ASN A 22 -6.70 2.86 -6.98
CA ASN A 22 -7.16 2.58 -8.33
C ASN A 22 -8.69 2.54 -8.43
N TYR A 23 -9.30 3.71 -8.62
CA TYR A 23 -10.75 3.90 -8.76
C TYR A 23 -11.47 2.79 -9.54
N GLY A 24 -10.97 2.40 -10.72
CA GLY A 24 -11.66 1.42 -11.56
C GLY A 24 -11.64 0.00 -11.02
N GLU A 25 -10.64 -0.37 -10.20
CA GLU A 25 -10.60 -1.68 -9.55
C GLU A 25 -11.68 -1.75 -8.47
N HIS A 26 -11.71 -0.78 -7.55
CA HIS A 26 -12.77 -0.65 -6.53
C HIS A 26 -14.16 -0.60 -7.17
N LYS A 27 -14.31 0.17 -8.26
CA LYS A 27 -15.55 0.20 -9.03
C LYS A 27 -15.95 -1.16 -9.56
N LEU A 28 -15.02 -1.89 -10.17
CA LEU A 28 -15.29 -3.21 -10.73
C LEU A 28 -15.63 -4.23 -9.63
N ILE A 29 -14.91 -4.20 -8.50
CA ILE A 29 -15.15 -5.08 -7.36
C ILE A 29 -16.54 -4.83 -6.77
N GLY A 30 -16.86 -3.58 -6.43
CA GLY A 30 -18.16 -3.22 -5.86
C GLY A 30 -19.33 -3.53 -6.79
N ASP A 31 -19.20 -3.26 -8.10
CA ASP A 31 -20.25 -3.59 -9.08
C ASP A 31 -20.45 -5.12 -9.20
N ALA A 32 -19.37 -5.90 -9.25
CA ALA A 32 -19.43 -7.36 -9.32
C ALA A 32 -19.99 -7.97 -8.03
N ALA A 33 -19.59 -7.47 -6.87
CA ALA A 33 -20.07 -7.90 -5.57
C ALA A 33 -21.56 -7.58 -5.39
N PHE A 34 -21.99 -6.39 -5.80
CA PHE A 34 -23.41 -6.00 -5.75
C PHE A 34 -24.25 -6.89 -6.66
N LEU A 35 -23.78 -7.21 -7.87
CA LEU A 35 -24.47 -8.15 -8.77
C LEU A 35 -24.61 -9.54 -8.13
N ARG A 36 -23.53 -10.08 -7.54
CA ARG A 36 -23.54 -11.39 -6.88
C ARG A 36 -24.48 -11.40 -5.67
N PHE A 37 -24.47 -10.33 -4.88
CA PHE A 37 -25.41 -10.13 -3.79
C PHE A 37 -26.86 -10.16 -4.29
N LEU A 38 -27.21 -9.38 -5.33
CA LEU A 38 -28.56 -9.39 -5.90
C LEU A 38 -28.98 -10.76 -6.43
N GLN A 39 -28.04 -11.53 -7.00
CA GLN A 39 -28.29 -12.90 -7.46
C GLN A 39 -28.49 -13.90 -6.30
N SER A 40 -27.96 -13.60 -5.10
CA SER A 40 -28.17 -14.43 -3.90
C SER A 40 -29.52 -14.20 -3.22
N LEU A 41 -30.19 -13.08 -3.54
CA LEU A 41 -31.50 -12.77 -2.97
C LEU A 41 -32.62 -13.53 -3.70
N PRO A 42 -33.69 -13.95 -2.98
CA PRO A 42 -34.94 -14.36 -3.61
C PRO A 42 -35.52 -13.22 -4.45
N GLU A 43 -36.20 -13.53 -5.57
CA GLU A 43 -36.76 -12.51 -6.48
C GLU A 43 -37.65 -11.47 -5.79
N SER A 44 -38.44 -11.88 -4.80
CA SER A 44 -39.25 -10.95 -4.00
C SER A 44 -38.42 -9.98 -3.18
N GLY A 45 -37.34 -10.46 -2.55
CA GLY A 45 -36.40 -9.65 -1.77
C GLY A 45 -35.59 -8.70 -2.66
N LYS A 46 -35.14 -9.18 -3.83
CA LYS A 46 -34.48 -8.37 -4.85
C LYS A 46 -35.38 -7.23 -5.32
N ALA A 47 -36.62 -7.53 -5.73
CA ALA A 47 -37.58 -6.52 -6.18
C ALA A 47 -37.89 -5.49 -5.08
N GLN A 48 -38.02 -5.95 -3.82
CA GLN A 48 -38.22 -5.07 -2.68
C GLN A 48 -37.03 -4.12 -2.48
N LEU A 49 -35.81 -4.64 -2.46
CA LEU A 49 -34.59 -3.86 -2.27
C LEU A 49 -34.42 -2.79 -3.36
N LEU A 50 -34.55 -3.19 -4.62
CA LEU A 50 -34.43 -2.28 -5.76
C LEU A 50 -35.45 -1.13 -5.67
N ARG A 51 -36.70 -1.44 -5.30
CA ARG A 51 -37.74 -0.43 -5.09
C ARG A 51 -37.44 0.48 -3.90
N TYR A 52 -37.00 -0.09 -2.77
CA TYR A 52 -36.76 0.66 -1.53
C TYR A 52 -35.68 1.73 -1.73
N LEU A 53 -34.63 1.37 -2.47
CA LEU A 53 -33.46 2.21 -2.71
C LEU A 53 -33.51 3.01 -4.03
N ASP A 54 -34.61 2.94 -4.79
CA ASP A 54 -34.74 3.50 -6.15
C ASP A 54 -33.55 3.10 -7.05
N ILE A 55 -33.18 1.82 -7.02
CA ILE A 55 -32.12 1.28 -7.87
C ILE A 55 -32.72 0.93 -9.22
N ARG A 56 -32.11 1.49 -10.26
CA ARG A 56 -32.54 1.34 -11.65
C ARG A 56 -31.49 0.59 -12.44
N THR A 57 -31.87 0.15 -13.62
CA THR A 57 -31.00 -0.60 -14.53
C THR A 57 -30.88 0.17 -15.84
N ASP A 58 -29.67 0.23 -16.42
CA ASP A 58 -29.44 0.84 -17.73
C ASP A 58 -29.61 -0.18 -18.87
N ASP A 59 -29.50 0.27 -20.13
CA ASP A 59 -29.64 -0.59 -21.32
C ASP A 59 -28.59 -1.72 -21.38
N LYS A 60 -27.50 -1.61 -20.60
CA LYS A 60 -26.43 -2.60 -20.50
C LYS A 60 -26.63 -3.55 -19.30
N GLY A 61 -27.74 -3.44 -18.58
CA GLY A 61 -28.03 -4.27 -17.41
C GLY A 61 -27.29 -3.84 -16.13
N ARG A 62 -26.68 -2.65 -16.09
CA ARG A 62 -25.94 -2.14 -14.93
C ARG A 62 -26.88 -1.45 -13.94
N TYR A 63 -26.68 -1.71 -12.66
CA TYR A 63 -27.48 -1.13 -11.58
C TYR A 63 -26.91 0.21 -11.11
N TYR A 64 -27.78 1.19 -10.89
CA TYR A 64 -27.40 2.50 -10.37
C TYR A 64 -28.48 3.04 -9.41
N PHE A 65 -28.04 3.83 -8.43
CA PHE A 65 -28.89 4.47 -7.44
C PHE A 65 -29.55 5.73 -8.04
N GLY A 66 -30.87 5.70 -8.20
CA GLY A 66 -31.65 6.81 -8.76
C GLY A 66 -31.57 8.09 -7.92
N ALA A 67 -31.40 7.96 -6.60
CA ALA A 67 -31.22 9.09 -5.68
C ALA A 67 -30.00 9.97 -6.00
N PHE A 68 -28.96 9.39 -6.61
CA PHE A 68 -27.73 10.11 -6.99
C PHE A 68 -27.64 10.41 -8.50
N SER A 69 -28.51 9.80 -9.32
CA SER A 69 -28.33 9.73 -10.78
C SER A 69 -29.42 10.51 -11.53
N GLY A 70 -29.46 11.84 -11.33
CA GLY A 70 -30.42 12.74 -11.97
C GLY A 70 -30.13 13.02 -13.47
N PRO A 71 -31.04 13.72 -14.18
CA PRO A 71 -30.85 14.05 -15.59
C PRO A 71 -29.54 14.80 -15.86
N GLY A 72 -28.67 14.23 -16.70
CA GLY A 72 -27.37 14.82 -17.05
C GLY A 72 -26.25 14.62 -16.02
N GLN A 73 -26.45 13.73 -15.04
CA GLN A 73 -25.43 13.24 -14.10
C GLN A 73 -24.96 11.83 -14.48
N SER A 74 -23.81 11.43 -13.96
CA SER A 74 -23.25 10.11 -14.16
C SER A 74 -24.07 9.06 -13.40
N GLY A 75 -24.17 7.84 -13.95
CA GLY A 75 -24.85 6.74 -13.27
C GLY A 75 -24.03 6.25 -12.07
N ILE A 76 -24.56 6.40 -10.86
CA ILE A 76 -23.85 6.03 -9.64
C ILE A 76 -24.21 4.60 -9.26
N SER A 77 -23.31 3.66 -9.55
CA SER A 77 -23.41 2.26 -9.11
C SER A 77 -22.80 2.05 -7.73
N TYR A 78 -22.97 0.86 -7.16
CA TYR A 78 -22.33 0.53 -5.87
C TYR A 78 -20.80 0.65 -5.97
N GLY A 79 -20.21 0.12 -7.05
CA GLY A 79 -18.79 0.28 -7.32
C GLY A 79 -18.34 1.73 -7.43
N VAL A 80 -19.15 2.63 -8.01
CA VAL A 80 -18.80 4.07 -8.04
C VAL A 80 -18.68 4.60 -6.61
N LEU A 81 -19.58 4.22 -5.70
CA LEU A 81 -19.48 4.62 -4.30
C LEU A 81 -18.20 4.06 -3.65
N ASN A 82 -17.87 2.79 -3.88
CA ASN A 82 -16.63 2.17 -3.37
C ASN A 82 -15.38 2.91 -3.87
N GLY A 83 -15.30 3.19 -5.18
CA GLY A 83 -14.14 3.86 -5.78
C GLY A 83 -13.97 5.33 -5.40
N LEU A 84 -15.03 6.02 -4.95
CA LEU A 84 -14.94 7.41 -4.48
C LEU A 84 -14.64 7.54 -2.99
N SER A 85 -15.05 6.54 -2.21
CA SER A 85 -14.92 6.52 -0.76
C SER A 85 -13.46 6.46 -0.34
N GLY A 86 -13.10 7.16 0.74
CA GLY A 86 -11.73 7.18 1.29
C GLY A 86 -10.74 8.02 0.49
N ASP A 87 -10.77 7.94 -0.83
CA ASP A 87 -9.77 8.51 -1.75
C ASP A 87 -10.14 9.89 -2.24
N HIS A 88 -11.33 9.99 -2.82
CA HIS A 88 -11.84 11.24 -3.40
C HIS A 88 -12.63 12.01 -2.35
N GLU A 89 -13.36 11.30 -1.48
CA GLU A 89 -14.03 11.89 -0.33
C GLU A 89 -13.72 11.14 0.97
N ARG A 90 -13.57 11.90 2.07
CA ARG A 90 -13.22 11.38 3.40
C ARG A 90 -14.44 11.07 4.27
N ASN A 91 -15.63 11.57 3.90
CA ASN A 91 -16.84 11.44 4.70
C ASN A 91 -18.04 11.11 3.78
N PRO A 92 -18.83 10.07 4.08
CA PRO A 92 -20.00 9.67 3.28
C PRO A 92 -21.05 10.77 3.09
N LEU A 93 -21.29 11.63 4.09
CA LEU A 93 -22.30 12.69 3.97
C LEU A 93 -21.87 13.79 2.99
N LEU A 94 -20.58 14.10 2.94
CA LEU A 94 -20.04 15.06 1.97
C LEU A 94 -19.98 14.45 0.56
N LEU A 95 -19.80 13.13 0.45
CA LEU A 95 -19.88 12.41 -0.81
C LEU A 95 -21.30 12.49 -1.36
N GLU A 96 -22.31 12.14 -0.55
CA GLU A 96 -23.72 12.30 -0.90
C GLU A 96 -24.03 13.73 -1.35
N GLU A 97 -23.65 14.74 -0.57
CA GLU A 97 -23.86 16.14 -0.92
C GLU A 97 -23.30 16.47 -2.31
N GLN A 98 -22.05 16.08 -2.59
CA GLN A 98 -21.44 16.36 -3.90
C GLN A 98 -22.10 15.60 -5.05
N LEU A 99 -22.56 14.37 -4.83
CA LEU A 99 -23.23 13.58 -5.86
C LEU A 99 -24.60 14.17 -6.26
N HIS A 100 -25.24 14.95 -5.38
CA HIS A 100 -26.49 15.64 -5.72
C HIS A 100 -26.34 16.80 -6.71
N TYR A 101 -25.13 17.35 -6.89
CA TYR A 101 -24.92 18.52 -7.74
C TYR A 101 -24.18 18.16 -9.04
N GLN A 102 -24.83 18.40 -10.18
CA GLN A 102 -24.29 18.13 -11.52
C GLN A 102 -22.94 18.82 -11.83
N HIS A 103 -22.66 19.95 -11.18
CA HIS A 103 -21.43 20.71 -11.38
C HIS A 103 -20.41 20.51 -10.26
N SER A 104 -20.61 19.54 -9.37
CA SER A 104 -19.67 19.25 -8.29
C SER A 104 -18.32 18.78 -8.83
N VAL A 105 -17.30 18.89 -7.98
CA VAL A 105 -15.98 18.33 -8.26
C VAL A 105 -16.06 16.81 -8.41
N MET A 106 -16.91 16.15 -7.62
CA MET A 106 -17.10 14.70 -7.68
C MET A 106 -17.64 14.23 -9.03
N GLU A 107 -18.64 14.91 -9.58
CA GLU A 107 -19.19 14.58 -10.89
C GLU A 107 -18.16 14.75 -12.02
N GLN A 108 -17.28 15.77 -11.91
CA GLN A 108 -16.17 15.95 -12.85
C GLN A 108 -15.10 14.86 -12.72
N ILE A 109 -14.82 14.42 -11.48
CA ILE A 109 -13.91 13.31 -11.20
C ILE A 109 -14.45 12.01 -11.83
N ILE A 110 -15.73 11.68 -11.62
CA ILE A 110 -16.35 10.48 -12.18
C ILE A 110 -16.22 10.47 -13.71
N ARG A 111 -16.62 11.57 -14.37
CA ARG A 111 -16.51 11.69 -15.84
C ARG A 111 -15.07 11.54 -16.33
N LEU A 112 -14.10 12.09 -15.60
CA LEU A 112 -12.70 11.94 -15.95
C LEU A 112 -12.26 10.47 -15.82
N HIS A 113 -12.64 9.78 -14.75
CA HIS A 113 -12.35 8.35 -14.61
C HIS A 113 -12.99 7.53 -15.74
N ASP A 114 -14.27 7.76 -16.03
CA ASP A 114 -14.99 7.06 -17.10
C ASP A 114 -14.30 7.26 -18.46
N GLN A 115 -13.86 8.48 -18.79
CA GLN A 115 -13.10 8.75 -20.02
C GLN A 115 -11.82 7.90 -20.10
N TYR A 116 -11.06 7.78 -19.01
CA TYR A 116 -9.83 6.98 -19.00
C TYR A 116 -10.12 5.47 -19.00
N ILE A 117 -11.20 5.04 -18.35
CA ILE A 117 -11.65 3.63 -18.38
C ILE A 117 -12.07 3.23 -19.79
N GLU A 118 -12.78 4.09 -20.51
CA GLU A 118 -13.13 3.87 -21.92
C GLU A 118 -11.89 3.77 -22.84
N MET A 119 -10.79 4.43 -22.48
CA MET A 119 -9.50 4.30 -23.16
C MET A 119 -8.71 3.03 -22.80
N GLY A 120 -9.23 2.19 -21.89
CA GLY A 120 -8.59 0.96 -21.44
C GLY A 120 -7.63 1.13 -20.25
N TYR A 121 -7.62 2.29 -19.59
CA TYR A 121 -6.93 2.46 -18.32
C TYR A 121 -7.81 2.02 -17.16
N THR A 122 -7.24 1.81 -15.97
CA THR A 122 -8.01 1.48 -14.78
C THR A 122 -8.52 2.73 -14.04
N ALA A 123 -7.88 3.89 -14.22
CA ALA A 123 -8.28 5.15 -13.60
C ALA A 123 -7.68 6.35 -14.32
N ALA A 124 -8.21 7.54 -14.04
CA ALA A 124 -7.61 8.80 -14.47
C ALA A 124 -6.24 9.02 -13.76
N PRO A 125 -5.24 9.62 -14.43
CA PRO A 125 -3.95 9.91 -13.81
C PRO A 125 -4.05 10.92 -12.66
N ASP A 126 -3.30 10.70 -11.56
CA ASP A 126 -3.29 11.58 -10.38
C ASP A 126 -3.01 13.04 -10.72
N ALA A 127 -2.14 13.30 -11.71
CA ALA A 127 -1.77 14.64 -12.12
C ALA A 127 -2.94 15.39 -12.79
N LYS A 128 -3.91 14.67 -13.35
CA LYS A 128 -5.15 15.24 -13.88
C LYS A 128 -6.16 15.44 -12.75
N LEU A 129 -6.29 14.46 -11.86
CA LEU A 129 -7.17 14.53 -10.69
C LEU A 129 -6.79 15.67 -9.76
N SER A 130 -5.49 15.83 -9.47
CA SER A 130 -4.95 16.89 -8.61
C SER A 130 -5.12 18.30 -9.19
N LYS A 131 -5.32 18.41 -10.51
CA LYS A 131 -5.66 19.68 -11.16
C LYS A 131 -7.15 20.02 -11.01
N LEU A 132 -8.02 19.01 -10.95
CA LEU A 132 -9.45 19.19 -10.69
C LEU A 132 -9.72 19.43 -9.20
N ASP A 133 -9.07 18.66 -8.34
CA ASP A 133 -9.17 18.75 -6.89
C ASP A 133 -7.78 18.73 -6.27
N PHE A 134 -7.25 19.89 -5.90
CA PHE A 134 -5.97 19.93 -5.18
C PHE A 134 -6.04 19.24 -3.81
N SER A 135 -7.24 19.16 -3.21
CA SER A 135 -7.43 18.50 -1.93
C SER A 135 -7.17 16.99 -2.02
N TYR A 136 -7.48 16.35 -3.14
CA TYR A 136 -7.15 14.95 -3.44
C TYR A 136 -5.67 14.63 -3.20
N ALA A 137 -4.75 15.48 -3.67
CA ALA A 137 -3.32 15.29 -3.49
C ALA A 137 -2.92 15.31 -2.00
N LEU A 138 -3.54 16.20 -1.21
CA LEU A 138 -3.33 16.30 0.23
C LEU A 138 -4.04 15.17 0.99
N LYS A 139 -5.16 14.65 0.47
CA LYS A 139 -5.93 13.55 1.04
C LYS A 139 -5.16 12.23 0.99
N ALA A 140 -4.69 11.85 -0.19
CA ALA A 140 -3.90 10.63 -0.40
C ALA A 140 -2.59 10.60 0.42
N ALA A 141 -1.97 11.74 0.70
CA ALA A 141 -0.71 11.80 1.45
C ALA A 141 -0.87 11.61 2.98
N VAL A 142 -2.07 11.82 3.53
CA VAL A 142 -2.30 11.93 4.98
C VAL A 142 -3.22 10.84 5.52
N ASN A 143 -4.05 10.20 4.69
CA ASN A 143 -4.97 9.18 5.17
C ASN A 143 -4.23 7.86 5.42
N LEU A 144 -4.11 7.48 6.69
CA LEU A 144 -3.39 6.28 7.09
C LEU A 144 -4.32 5.07 7.24
N SER A 145 -5.64 5.24 7.10
CA SER A 145 -6.63 4.18 7.33
C SER A 145 -6.75 3.17 6.21
N HIS A 146 -6.06 3.33 5.09
CA HIS A 146 -6.04 2.32 4.01
C HIS A 146 -5.08 1.16 4.29
N PHE A 147 -4.18 1.33 5.26
CA PHE A 147 -3.13 0.35 5.56
C PHE A 147 -3.47 -0.48 6.79
N TYR A 148 -2.97 -1.72 6.81
CA TYR A 148 -2.82 -2.46 8.05
C TYR A 148 -1.74 -1.82 8.92
N GLU A 149 -1.80 -2.06 10.22
CA GLU A 149 -0.64 -1.86 11.07
C GLU A 149 0.29 -3.06 10.98
N TYR A 150 1.37 -2.93 10.21
CA TYR A 150 2.31 -4.03 10.02
C TYR A 150 2.88 -4.55 11.36
N ARG A 151 2.96 -5.88 11.50
CA ARG A 151 3.35 -6.63 12.72
C ARG A 151 2.41 -6.45 13.93
N LYS A 152 1.22 -5.90 13.73
CA LYS A 152 0.12 -5.96 14.72
C LYS A 152 -0.80 -7.13 14.39
N SER A 153 -1.13 -7.92 15.40
CA SER A 153 -2.05 -9.04 15.27
C SER A 153 -3.45 -8.61 14.87
N PHE A 154 -4.28 -9.54 14.39
CA PHE A 154 -5.67 -9.27 14.01
C PHE A 154 -6.47 -8.55 15.11
N PRO A 155 -6.48 -9.00 16.38
CA PRO A 155 -7.17 -8.27 17.44
C PRO A 155 -6.59 -6.87 17.70
N GLU A 156 -5.26 -6.68 17.55
CA GLU A 156 -4.64 -5.37 17.72
C GLU A 156 -5.02 -4.37 16.62
N GLN A 157 -5.41 -4.83 15.42
CA GLN A 157 -5.95 -3.94 14.39
C GLN A 157 -7.25 -3.27 14.87
N LEU A 158 -8.08 -3.97 15.64
CA LEU A 158 -9.36 -3.47 16.14
C LEU A 158 -9.29 -2.78 17.50
N ARG A 159 -8.09 -2.48 18.02
CA ARG A 159 -7.93 -1.89 19.37
C ARG A 159 -8.52 -0.49 19.54
N HIS A 160 -8.87 0.18 18.43
CA HIS A 160 -9.48 1.52 18.46
C HIS A 160 -11.00 1.47 18.21
N PHE A 161 -11.55 0.28 17.96
CA PHE A 161 -12.98 0.10 17.80
C PHE A 161 -13.69 0.42 19.12
N SER A 162 -14.81 1.12 19.04
CA SER A 162 -15.58 1.46 20.23
C SER A 162 -17.07 1.35 19.94
N LYS A 163 -17.72 0.35 20.56
CA LYS A 163 -19.18 0.17 20.52
C LYS A 163 -19.93 1.48 20.84
N ALA A 164 -19.47 2.23 21.84
CA ALA A 164 -20.08 3.49 22.27
C ALA A 164 -20.00 4.60 21.20
N SER A 165 -19.10 4.49 20.23
CA SER A 165 -18.93 5.49 19.17
C SER A 165 -19.84 5.26 17.96
N ILE A 166 -20.44 4.06 17.82
CA ILE A 166 -21.25 3.69 16.65
C ILE A 166 -22.44 4.64 16.48
N ARG A 167 -23.31 4.75 17.50
CA ARG A 167 -24.47 5.66 17.44
C ARG A 167 -24.12 7.15 17.39
N LEU A 168 -22.86 7.52 17.69
CA LEU A 168 -22.41 8.90 17.48
C LEU A 168 -22.22 9.23 16.00
N CYS A 169 -21.97 8.22 15.15
CA CYS A 169 -21.84 8.39 13.71
C CYS A 169 -23.19 8.70 13.04
N GLU A 170 -24.30 8.37 13.69
CA GLU A 170 -25.65 8.72 13.22
C GLU A 170 -25.94 10.23 13.35
N LYS A 171 -25.13 10.98 14.11
CA LYS A 171 -25.29 12.43 14.30
C LYS A 171 -24.49 13.17 13.23
N PRO A 172 -25.12 13.81 12.22
CA PRO A 172 -24.41 14.41 11.08
C PRO A 172 -23.32 15.42 11.51
N ALA A 173 -23.60 16.22 12.53
CA ALA A 173 -22.67 17.22 13.07
C ALA A 173 -21.37 16.63 13.65
N LEU A 174 -21.34 15.33 13.98
CA LEU A 174 -20.17 14.66 14.55
C LEU A 174 -19.36 13.88 13.50
N VAL A 175 -19.92 13.61 12.32
CA VAL A 175 -19.36 12.68 11.33
C VAL A 175 -17.95 13.10 10.91
N ASP A 176 -17.74 14.38 10.54
CA ASP A 176 -16.40 14.86 10.15
C ASP A 176 -15.34 14.64 11.24
N SER A 177 -15.69 14.96 12.50
CA SER A 177 -14.78 14.77 13.63
C SER A 177 -14.45 13.30 13.90
N ILE A 178 -15.43 12.41 13.68
CA ILE A 178 -15.26 10.96 13.83
C ILE A 178 -14.36 10.43 12.72
N PHE A 179 -14.63 10.76 11.46
CA PHE A 179 -13.82 10.33 10.32
C PHE A 179 -12.39 10.87 10.40
N LYS A 180 -12.18 12.08 10.92
CA LYS A 180 -10.83 12.60 11.21
C LYS A 180 -10.05 11.74 12.23
N ARG A 181 -10.74 11.13 13.20
CA ARG A 181 -10.12 10.18 14.14
C ARG A 181 -9.92 8.81 13.49
N LEU A 182 -10.92 8.30 12.77
CA LEU A 182 -10.85 7.02 12.08
C LEU A 182 -9.78 7.01 10.98
N GLY A 183 -9.54 8.12 10.28
CA GLY A 183 -8.43 8.25 9.31
C GLY A 183 -7.03 8.07 9.91
N ARG A 184 -6.92 8.01 11.25
CA ARG A 184 -5.69 7.72 11.99
C ARG A 184 -5.63 6.27 12.52
N THR A 185 -6.66 5.46 12.32
CA THR A 185 -6.66 4.02 12.63
C THR A 185 -6.21 3.22 11.39
N ASN A 186 -6.67 2.00 11.16
CA ASN A 186 -6.24 1.14 10.05
C ASN A 186 -7.45 0.64 9.25
N ALA A 187 -7.19 -0.04 8.12
CA ALA A 187 -8.23 -0.49 7.19
C ALA A 187 -9.28 -1.35 7.87
N ILE A 188 -8.84 -2.34 8.66
CA ILE A 188 -9.74 -3.25 9.39
C ILE A 188 -10.60 -2.50 10.40
N ASN A 189 -10.03 -1.56 11.17
CA ASN A 189 -10.80 -0.78 12.13
C ASN A 189 -11.78 0.17 11.46
N MET A 190 -11.38 0.81 10.36
CA MET A 190 -12.25 1.70 9.58
C MET A 190 -13.43 0.90 9.01
N TYR A 191 -13.14 -0.19 8.29
CA TYR A 191 -14.13 -1.11 7.76
C TYR A 191 -15.12 -1.55 8.85
N VAL A 192 -14.66 -2.16 9.94
CA VAL A 192 -15.53 -2.71 10.98
C VAL A 192 -16.36 -1.62 11.67
N THR A 193 -15.81 -0.43 11.90
CA THR A 193 -16.57 0.65 12.53
C THR A 193 -17.74 1.11 11.65
N LEU A 194 -17.48 1.30 10.35
CA LEU A 194 -18.48 1.78 9.41
C LEU A 194 -19.49 0.68 9.03
N HIS A 195 -19.04 -0.56 8.90
CA HIS A 195 -19.88 -1.70 8.61
C HIS A 195 -20.83 -2.01 9.77
N VAL A 196 -20.38 -1.96 11.03
CA VAL A 196 -21.26 -2.13 12.20
C VAL A 196 -22.31 -1.03 12.29
N LEU A 197 -21.97 0.22 11.95
CA LEU A 197 -22.94 1.30 11.82
C LEU A 197 -23.96 0.99 10.71
N ALA A 198 -23.51 0.53 9.55
CA ALA A 198 -24.40 0.18 8.44
C ALA A 198 -25.37 -0.95 8.80
N ILE A 199 -24.89 -1.99 9.52
CA ILE A 199 -25.74 -3.04 10.09
C ILE A 199 -26.79 -2.44 11.03
N ASP A 200 -26.39 -1.59 11.98
CA ASP A 200 -27.33 -0.99 12.94
C ASP A 200 -28.41 -0.15 12.23
N LEU A 201 -28.02 0.68 11.25
CA LEU A 201 -28.95 1.44 10.40
C LEU A 201 -29.91 0.54 9.61
N ALA A 202 -29.42 -0.59 9.08
CA ALA A 202 -30.26 -1.56 8.37
C ALA A 202 -31.27 -2.24 9.31
N GLU A 203 -30.86 -2.61 10.53
CA GLU A 203 -31.78 -3.16 11.55
C GLU A 203 -32.86 -2.14 11.95
N GLN A 204 -32.47 -0.87 12.18
CA GLN A 204 -33.40 0.23 12.45
C GLN A 204 -34.37 0.47 11.27
N SER A 205 -33.87 0.43 10.04
CA SER A 205 -34.69 0.53 8.83
C SER A 205 -35.74 -0.59 8.76
N GLY A 206 -35.32 -1.83 9.01
CA GLY A 206 -36.20 -2.99 9.06
C GLY A 206 -37.33 -2.82 10.08
N LEU A 207 -37.00 -2.38 11.30
CA LEU A 207 -37.98 -2.10 12.37
C LEU A 207 -39.02 -1.06 11.95
N LEU A 208 -38.58 0.01 11.27
CA LEU A 208 -39.46 1.09 10.83
C LEU A 208 -40.26 0.75 9.56
N SER A 209 -39.86 -0.28 8.80
CA SER A 209 -40.42 -0.57 7.47
C SER A 209 -41.94 -0.74 7.43
N ARG A 210 -42.54 -1.21 8.53
CA ARG A 210 -44.00 -1.40 8.68
C ARG A 210 -44.73 -0.18 9.26
N GLN A 211 -44.01 0.77 9.84
CA GLN A 211 -44.56 1.92 10.57
C GLN A 211 -44.40 3.23 9.80
N ASN A 212 -43.24 3.42 9.17
CA ASN A 212 -42.88 4.60 8.42
C ASN A 212 -41.93 4.22 7.28
N GLU A 213 -42.50 3.87 6.13
CA GLU A 213 -41.74 3.44 4.95
C GLU A 213 -40.75 4.51 4.47
N ALA A 214 -41.11 5.81 4.55
CA ALA A 214 -40.22 6.89 4.15
C ALA A 214 -38.96 6.96 5.02
N ALA A 215 -39.11 6.90 6.35
CA ALA A 215 -37.98 6.88 7.27
C ALA A 215 -37.14 5.60 7.13
N ALA A 216 -37.78 4.45 6.95
CA ALA A 216 -37.09 3.20 6.71
C ALA A 216 -36.24 3.23 5.43
N ARG A 217 -36.78 3.76 4.32
CA ARG A 217 -36.03 3.95 3.06
C ARG A 217 -34.80 4.82 3.26
N GLN A 218 -34.94 5.93 3.99
CA GLN A 218 -33.81 6.82 4.28
C GLN A 218 -32.71 6.12 5.09
N LEU A 219 -33.07 5.35 6.12
CA LEU A 219 -32.10 4.61 6.92
C LEU A 219 -31.40 3.51 6.12
N LEU A 220 -32.11 2.79 5.25
CA LEU A 220 -31.49 1.77 4.40
C LEU A 220 -30.54 2.40 3.37
N PHE A 221 -30.90 3.57 2.84
CA PHE A 221 -30.03 4.34 1.96
C PHE A 221 -28.72 4.71 2.68
N TYR A 222 -28.80 5.26 3.90
CA TYR A 222 -27.60 5.55 4.68
C TYR A 222 -26.81 4.28 5.04
N ALA A 223 -27.48 3.18 5.38
CA ALA A 223 -26.81 1.90 5.59
C ALA A 223 -25.96 1.52 4.36
N MET A 224 -26.53 1.57 3.16
CA MET A 224 -25.81 1.26 1.92
C MET A 224 -24.65 2.23 1.64
N LEU A 225 -24.84 3.54 1.87
CA LEU A 225 -23.82 4.57 1.67
C LEU A 225 -22.63 4.38 2.62
N PHE A 226 -22.90 4.21 3.93
CA PHE A 226 -21.86 3.94 4.92
C PHE A 226 -21.17 2.58 4.67
N ASN A 227 -21.91 1.58 4.18
CA ASN A 227 -21.32 0.29 3.83
C ASN A 227 -20.41 0.38 2.60
N ALA A 228 -20.80 1.12 1.56
CA ALA A 228 -19.92 1.34 0.40
C ALA A 228 -18.60 2.01 0.83
N PHE A 229 -18.70 2.96 1.78
CA PHE A 229 -17.53 3.57 2.40
C PHE A 229 -16.70 2.58 3.23
N ALA A 230 -17.34 1.65 3.93
CA ALA A 230 -16.68 0.58 4.66
C ALA A 230 -15.97 -0.37 3.69
N ASP A 231 -16.66 -0.82 2.66
CA ASP A 231 -16.21 -1.84 1.71
C ASP A 231 -15.01 -1.39 0.90
N HIS A 232 -14.86 -0.08 0.65
CA HIS A 232 -13.59 0.47 0.15
C HIS A 232 -12.38 0.02 1.01
N PHE A 233 -12.47 0.12 2.34
CA PHE A 233 -11.40 -0.32 3.24
C PHE A 233 -11.33 -1.85 3.38
N LEU A 234 -12.43 -2.56 3.12
CA LEU A 234 -12.42 -4.02 3.00
C LEU A 234 -11.65 -4.45 1.75
N GLU A 235 -11.83 -3.77 0.62
CA GLU A 235 -11.11 -4.01 -0.63
C GLU A 235 -9.62 -3.77 -0.44
N ASP A 236 -9.25 -2.65 0.20
CA ASP A 236 -7.88 -2.33 0.58
C ASP A 236 -7.22 -3.41 1.44
N ALA A 237 -8.00 -4.11 2.27
CA ALA A 237 -7.50 -5.16 3.15
C ALA A 237 -6.91 -6.36 2.41
N PHE A 238 -7.23 -6.52 1.12
CA PHE A 238 -6.68 -7.57 0.26
C PHE A 238 -5.39 -7.14 -0.47
N SER A 239 -5.07 -5.84 -0.51
CA SER A 239 -3.89 -5.32 -1.23
C SER A 239 -2.60 -5.63 -0.48
N ALA A 240 -1.69 -6.38 -1.10
CA ALA A 240 -0.39 -6.70 -0.50
C ALA A 240 0.43 -5.46 -0.15
N GLY A 241 0.32 -4.38 -0.96
CA GLY A 241 0.92 -3.08 -0.65
C GLY A 241 0.41 -2.47 0.66
N HIS A 242 -0.86 -2.72 1.02
CA HIS A 242 -1.50 -2.20 2.24
C HIS A 242 -1.19 -3.03 3.49
N LEU A 243 -0.89 -4.32 3.31
CA LEU A 243 -0.55 -5.24 4.39
C LEU A 243 0.86 -4.99 4.95
N VAL A 244 1.80 -4.63 4.08
CA VAL A 244 3.24 -4.71 4.36
C VAL A 244 3.89 -3.38 4.72
N VAL A 245 3.21 -2.24 4.63
CA VAL A 245 3.84 -0.93 4.84
C VAL A 245 3.76 -0.47 6.31
N ASN A 246 4.77 0.27 6.80
CA ASN A 246 4.75 0.81 8.16
C ASN A 246 4.09 2.20 8.13
N ARG A 247 3.14 2.45 9.06
CA ARG A 247 2.39 3.72 9.14
C ARG A 247 3.20 4.79 9.86
N THR A 248 4.09 5.48 9.15
CA THR A 248 4.92 6.58 9.70
C THR A 248 4.86 7.79 8.79
N VAL A 249 4.30 8.91 9.27
CA VAL A 249 4.10 10.17 8.52
C VAL A 249 5.41 10.77 8.00
N PHE A 250 6.54 10.50 8.65
CA PHE A 250 7.86 10.95 8.19
C PHE A 250 8.52 9.98 7.17
N GLU A 251 8.13 8.70 7.11
CA GLU A 251 8.62 7.74 6.11
C GLU A 251 7.62 7.56 4.93
N SER A 252 6.40 8.11 5.07
CA SER A 252 5.33 8.04 4.06
C SER A 252 5.70 8.75 2.76
N ILE A 253 6.53 9.80 2.81
CA ILE A 253 6.75 10.67 1.66
C ILE A 253 7.65 10.03 0.57
N THR A 254 8.41 8.94 0.85
CA THR A 254 9.25 8.29 -0.19
C THR A 254 9.35 6.77 -0.12
N ASN A 255 9.63 6.20 1.06
CA ASN A 255 10.09 4.79 1.15
C ASN A 255 8.95 3.81 1.34
N ASN A 256 7.91 4.24 2.05
CA ASN A 256 6.66 3.49 2.17
C ASN A 256 5.95 3.35 0.82
N LYS A 257 5.97 4.39 -0.04
CA LYS A 257 5.37 4.30 -1.37
C LYS A 257 6.11 3.30 -2.27
N SER A 258 7.43 3.35 -2.27
CA SER A 258 8.21 2.42 -3.09
C SER A 258 8.02 0.97 -2.65
N LEU A 259 7.86 0.74 -1.34
CA LEU A 259 7.55 -0.57 -0.77
C LEU A 259 6.12 -1.02 -1.09
N HIS A 260 5.16 -0.08 -0.99
CA HIS A 260 3.77 -0.27 -1.41
C HIS A 260 3.71 -0.77 -2.85
N ASP A 261 4.20 0.03 -3.80
CA ASP A 261 4.15 -0.29 -5.24
C ASP A 261 4.91 -1.59 -5.56
N PHE A 262 5.99 -1.88 -4.82
CA PHE A 262 6.71 -3.13 -4.96
C PHE A 262 5.83 -4.33 -4.64
N TYR A 263 5.19 -4.34 -3.46
CA TYR A 263 4.37 -5.46 -3.04
C TYR A 263 3.01 -5.51 -3.73
N SER A 264 2.45 -4.39 -4.18
CA SER A 264 1.27 -4.40 -5.04
C SER A 264 1.57 -5.13 -6.36
N ALA A 265 2.74 -4.89 -6.97
CA ALA A 265 3.12 -5.51 -8.24
C ALA A 265 3.66 -6.96 -8.11
N ASN A 266 4.43 -7.26 -7.05
CA ASN A 266 5.10 -8.56 -6.89
C ASN A 266 4.32 -9.52 -5.99
N GLY A 267 3.33 -9.01 -5.27
CA GLY A 267 2.51 -9.74 -4.33
C GLY A 267 3.22 -10.20 -3.06
N ALA A 268 2.45 -10.77 -2.14
CA ALA A 268 2.92 -11.39 -0.92
C ALA A 268 2.08 -12.63 -0.57
N THR A 269 2.71 -13.66 0.00
CA THR A 269 1.99 -14.82 0.51
C THR A 269 1.18 -14.43 1.75
N VAL A 270 -0.10 -14.79 1.75
CA VAL A 270 -1.04 -14.50 2.84
C VAL A 270 -1.85 -15.73 3.20
N VAL A 271 -2.53 -15.69 4.34
CA VAL A 271 -3.47 -16.71 4.79
C VAL A 271 -4.68 -16.04 5.41
N ASN A 272 -5.88 -16.58 5.19
CA ASN A 272 -7.11 -16.10 5.82
C ASN A 272 -7.61 -17.04 6.94
N ARG A 273 -8.76 -16.71 7.56
CA ARG A 273 -9.34 -17.54 8.63
C ARG A 273 -10.00 -18.83 8.14
N LYS A 274 -10.17 -18.98 6.82
CA LYS A 274 -10.59 -20.25 6.20
C LYS A 274 -9.42 -21.22 6.02
N GLY A 275 -8.19 -20.77 6.30
CA GLY A 275 -6.96 -21.55 6.12
C GLY A 275 -6.47 -21.58 4.67
N GLU A 276 -7.06 -20.77 3.79
CA GLU A 276 -6.64 -20.64 2.40
C GLU A 276 -5.34 -19.84 2.35
N ILE A 277 -4.35 -20.34 1.60
CA ILE A 277 -3.06 -19.69 1.38
C ILE A 277 -2.97 -19.32 -0.09
N TRP A 278 -2.69 -18.07 -0.39
CA TRP A 278 -2.50 -17.59 -1.75
C TRP A 278 -1.46 -16.48 -1.81
N HIS A 279 -1.13 -16.06 -3.03
CA HIS A 279 -0.24 -14.95 -3.30
C HIS A 279 -1.08 -13.72 -3.64
N ALA A 280 -1.27 -12.84 -2.66
CA ALA A 280 -2.06 -11.62 -2.83
C ALA A 280 -1.24 -10.56 -3.58
N TYR A 281 -1.83 -9.93 -4.58
CA TYR A 281 -1.30 -8.73 -5.23
C TYR A 281 -2.01 -7.49 -4.67
N GLY A 282 -1.72 -6.31 -5.21
CA GLY A 282 -2.36 -5.08 -4.78
C GLY A 282 -2.76 -4.19 -5.95
N ASP A 283 -2.81 -2.90 -5.68
CA ASP A 283 -3.28 -1.86 -6.59
C ASP A 283 -2.68 -2.00 -8.01
N GLY A 284 -3.57 -1.96 -9.00
CA GLY A 284 -3.21 -2.09 -10.42
C GLY A 284 -3.01 -3.52 -10.90
N GLN A 285 -3.20 -4.52 -10.03
CA GLN A 285 -3.10 -5.95 -10.38
C GLN A 285 -4.44 -6.70 -10.24
N PHE A 286 -5.55 -6.01 -10.01
CA PHE A 286 -6.84 -6.69 -9.90
C PHE A 286 -7.16 -7.44 -11.20
N ASN A 287 -7.55 -8.70 -11.05
CA ASN A 287 -7.91 -9.59 -12.15
C ASN A 287 -6.82 -9.80 -13.22
N ASN A 288 -5.55 -9.53 -12.88
CA ASN A 288 -4.42 -9.90 -13.73
C ASN A 288 -4.12 -11.41 -13.55
N PRO A 289 -4.08 -12.23 -14.61
CA PRO A 289 -3.87 -13.67 -14.48
C PRO A 289 -2.44 -14.06 -14.08
N HIS A 290 -1.47 -13.15 -14.11
CA HIS A 290 -0.07 -13.39 -13.69
C HIS A 290 0.55 -14.66 -14.32
N HIS A 291 0.29 -14.88 -15.61
CA HIS A 291 0.72 -16.08 -16.33
C HIS A 291 0.30 -17.39 -15.68
N SER A 292 -0.89 -17.44 -15.08
CA SER A 292 -1.45 -18.61 -14.39
C SER A 292 -1.37 -19.93 -15.17
N TRP A 293 -1.36 -19.86 -16.50
CA TRP A 293 -1.19 -21.02 -17.40
C TRP A 293 0.18 -21.70 -17.29
N GLN A 294 1.21 -21.05 -16.75
CA GLN A 294 2.56 -21.62 -16.62
C GLN A 294 2.62 -22.82 -15.66
N LYS A 295 1.64 -22.94 -14.75
CA LYS A 295 1.53 -24.07 -13.83
C LYS A 295 0.83 -25.28 -14.44
N ASP A 296 0.14 -25.10 -15.56
CA ASP A 296 -0.71 -26.12 -16.17
C ASP A 296 0.13 -27.06 -17.05
N THR A 297 -0.11 -28.36 -16.94
CA THR A 297 0.71 -29.38 -17.63
C THR A 297 0.22 -29.69 -19.04
N THR A 298 -1.07 -29.49 -19.31
CA THR A 298 -1.67 -29.73 -20.62
C THR A 298 -2.47 -28.51 -21.08
N LEU A 299 -2.60 -28.32 -22.39
CA LEU A 299 -3.38 -27.20 -22.96
C LEU A 299 -4.86 -27.24 -22.53
N THR A 300 -5.40 -28.43 -22.22
CA THR A 300 -6.79 -28.61 -21.77
C THR A 300 -7.02 -28.22 -20.31
N ASP A 301 -5.94 -28.07 -19.52
CA ASP A 301 -6.00 -27.62 -18.12
C ASP A 301 -6.08 -26.09 -18.02
N ILE A 302 -5.69 -25.36 -19.08
CA ILE A 302 -5.75 -23.90 -19.12
C ILE A 302 -7.21 -23.45 -19.01
N ARG A 303 -7.51 -22.68 -17.97
CA ARG A 303 -8.82 -22.09 -17.70
C ARG A 303 -8.70 -20.58 -17.55
N TYR A 304 -9.49 -19.84 -18.32
CA TYR A 304 -9.66 -18.40 -18.15
C TYR A 304 -11.06 -18.14 -17.62
N ALA A 305 -11.15 -17.75 -16.34
CA ALA A 305 -12.38 -17.29 -15.72
C ALA A 305 -12.52 -15.78 -15.90
N THR A 306 -13.75 -15.25 -15.79
CA THR A 306 -14.01 -13.80 -15.80
C THR A 306 -13.21 -13.09 -14.71
N PHE A 307 -13.10 -13.72 -13.53
CA PHE A 307 -12.29 -13.25 -12.42
C PHE A 307 -11.25 -14.29 -12.02
N THR A 308 -10.03 -13.84 -11.75
CA THR A 308 -8.98 -14.64 -11.11
C THR A 308 -9.41 -15.15 -9.73
N PRO A 309 -8.88 -16.27 -9.23
CA PRO A 309 -9.14 -16.73 -7.86
C PRO A 309 -8.93 -15.65 -6.81
N GLU A 310 -7.89 -14.83 -6.95
CA GLU A 310 -7.58 -13.72 -6.06
C GLU A 310 -8.69 -12.67 -6.06
N ALA A 311 -9.13 -12.24 -7.24
CA ALA A 311 -10.27 -11.32 -7.41
C ALA A 311 -11.57 -11.86 -6.80
N GLU A 312 -11.80 -13.17 -6.92
CA GLU A 312 -12.98 -13.84 -6.37
C GLU A 312 -13.06 -13.75 -4.84
N HIS A 313 -11.92 -13.78 -4.12
CA HIS A 313 -11.91 -13.60 -2.66
C HIS A 313 -12.44 -12.21 -2.26
N ILE A 314 -12.01 -11.17 -3.00
CA ILE A 314 -12.38 -9.77 -2.70
C ILE A 314 -13.85 -9.54 -3.02
N ILE A 315 -14.29 -9.93 -4.22
CA ILE A 315 -15.70 -9.81 -4.66
C ILE A 315 -16.62 -10.55 -3.69
N HIS A 316 -16.23 -11.76 -3.25
CA HIS A 316 -17.04 -12.53 -2.33
C HIS A 316 -17.09 -11.90 -0.93
N ALA A 317 -15.98 -11.37 -0.41
CA ALA A 317 -15.97 -10.67 0.87
C ALA A 317 -16.88 -9.42 0.88
N VAL A 318 -16.84 -8.62 -0.18
CA VAL A 318 -17.74 -7.45 -0.34
C VAL A 318 -19.20 -7.90 -0.51
N SER A 319 -19.44 -8.99 -1.23
CA SER A 319 -20.80 -9.57 -1.34
C SER A 319 -21.34 -10.04 0.01
N LEU A 320 -20.49 -10.58 0.90
CA LEU A 320 -20.89 -10.96 2.27
C LEU A 320 -21.23 -9.72 3.12
N SER A 321 -20.46 -8.64 2.98
CA SER A 321 -20.75 -7.35 3.64
C SER A 321 -22.15 -6.82 3.26
N LEU A 322 -22.52 -6.90 1.98
CA LEU A 322 -23.88 -6.56 1.52
C LEU A 322 -24.96 -7.51 2.06
N GLN A 323 -24.65 -8.80 2.19
CA GLN A 323 -25.57 -9.79 2.77
C GLN A 323 -25.85 -9.50 4.24
N ASP A 324 -24.84 -9.10 5.02
CA ASP A 324 -25.01 -8.71 6.43
C ASP A 324 -26.06 -7.59 6.58
N LEU A 325 -26.04 -6.60 5.69
CA LEU A 325 -27.04 -5.51 5.65
C LEU A 325 -28.45 -6.02 5.32
N SER A 326 -28.57 -6.90 4.32
CA SER A 326 -29.87 -7.46 3.95
C SER A 326 -30.46 -8.30 5.07
N GLU A 327 -29.65 -9.14 5.71
CA GLU A 327 -30.07 -9.95 6.86
C GLU A 327 -30.45 -9.08 8.05
N ALA A 328 -29.66 -8.03 8.34
CA ALA A 328 -29.96 -7.03 9.36
C ALA A 328 -31.33 -6.38 9.13
N PHE A 329 -31.59 -5.89 7.91
CA PHE A 329 -32.89 -5.33 7.54
C PHE A 329 -34.03 -6.35 7.72
N GLN A 330 -33.84 -7.59 7.26
CA GLN A 330 -34.86 -8.65 7.38
C GLN A 330 -35.15 -9.02 8.85
N ARG A 331 -34.12 -9.11 9.70
CA ARG A 331 -34.29 -9.34 11.15
C ARG A 331 -35.11 -8.21 11.79
N GLY A 332 -34.78 -6.96 11.48
CA GLY A 332 -35.54 -5.79 11.90
C GLY A 332 -37.01 -5.86 11.45
N ALA A 333 -37.22 -6.17 10.17
CA ALA A 333 -38.54 -6.21 9.55
C ALA A 333 -39.41 -7.39 10.01
N ALA A 334 -38.82 -8.48 10.55
CA ALA A 334 -39.58 -9.63 11.03
C ALA A 334 -40.47 -9.30 12.25
N GLY A 335 -40.16 -8.24 13.01
CA GLY A 335 -40.97 -7.77 14.13
C GLY A 335 -40.97 -8.67 15.37
N THR A 336 -40.10 -9.68 15.42
CA THR A 336 -39.87 -10.53 16.59
C THR A 336 -38.88 -9.87 17.56
N ALA A 337 -38.88 -10.27 18.84
CA ALA A 337 -37.88 -9.86 19.80
C ALA A 337 -36.49 -10.41 19.41
N PHE A 338 -35.77 -9.69 18.54
CA PHE A 338 -34.37 -9.96 18.22
C PHE A 338 -33.48 -9.00 19.02
N ILE A 339 -32.25 -9.44 19.30
CA ILE A 339 -31.23 -8.60 19.89
C ILE A 339 -30.43 -7.97 18.73
N PRO A 340 -30.37 -6.63 18.62
CA PRO A 340 -29.58 -5.97 17.59
C PRO A 340 -28.11 -6.38 17.64
N PHE A 341 -27.44 -6.40 16.49
CA PHE A 341 -26.03 -6.81 16.40
C PHE A 341 -25.14 -5.96 17.33
N LEU A 342 -25.37 -4.64 17.32
CA LEU A 342 -24.63 -3.71 18.17
C LEU A 342 -24.74 -4.07 19.66
N GLU A 343 -25.91 -4.53 20.11
CA GLU A 343 -26.14 -4.90 21.51
C GLU A 343 -25.49 -6.24 21.89
N LYS A 344 -25.26 -7.14 20.91
CA LYS A 344 -24.54 -8.41 21.14
C LYS A 344 -23.03 -8.22 21.30
N ILE A 345 -22.47 -7.11 20.80
CA ILE A 345 -21.05 -6.80 20.98
C ILE A 345 -20.76 -6.60 22.48
N PRO A 346 -19.74 -7.29 23.06
CA PRO A 346 -19.41 -7.19 24.48
C PRO A 346 -19.11 -5.75 24.93
N ASP A 347 -19.60 -5.36 26.10
CA ASP A 347 -19.32 -4.04 26.66
C ASP A 347 -17.85 -3.90 27.11
N ASN A 348 -17.23 -5.02 27.52
CA ASN A 348 -15.80 -5.04 27.81
C ASN A 348 -15.00 -4.87 26.51
N HIS A 349 -14.38 -3.70 26.36
CA HIS A 349 -13.56 -3.32 25.21
C HIS A 349 -12.48 -4.36 24.85
N ALA A 350 -11.89 -5.06 25.83
CA ALA A 350 -10.87 -6.07 25.57
C ALA A 350 -11.41 -7.29 24.78
N ASN A 351 -12.71 -7.58 24.87
CA ASN A 351 -13.36 -8.72 24.24
C ASN A 351 -13.97 -8.38 22.86
N GLN A 352 -14.11 -7.09 22.53
CA GLN A 352 -14.73 -6.64 21.28
C GLN A 352 -13.97 -7.11 20.03
N PRO A 353 -12.63 -7.00 19.94
CA PRO A 353 -11.90 -7.38 18.74
C PRO A 353 -12.16 -8.82 18.28
N LEU A 354 -12.03 -9.78 19.20
CA LEU A 354 -12.19 -11.19 18.87
C LEU A 354 -13.64 -11.52 18.53
N TYR A 355 -14.60 -10.93 19.27
CA TYR A 355 -16.02 -11.06 18.96
C TYR A 355 -16.31 -10.61 17.53
N LEU A 356 -15.88 -9.41 17.14
CA LEU A 356 -16.11 -8.84 15.81
C LEU A 356 -15.47 -9.69 14.71
N ILE A 357 -14.23 -10.14 14.92
CA ILE A 357 -13.53 -11.03 13.98
C ILE A 357 -14.35 -12.29 13.70
N HIS A 358 -14.97 -12.88 14.73
CA HIS A 358 -15.77 -14.10 14.62
C HIS A 358 -17.18 -13.90 14.05
N HIS A 359 -17.77 -12.72 14.21
CA HIS A 359 -19.19 -12.49 13.88
C HIS A 359 -19.42 -11.59 12.66
N ILE A 360 -18.37 -11.11 11.99
CA ILE A 360 -18.45 -10.42 10.71
C ILE A 360 -17.92 -11.37 9.61
N PRO A 361 -18.79 -11.99 8.80
CA PRO A 361 -18.43 -13.03 7.83
C PRO A 361 -17.32 -12.67 6.84
N SER A 362 -17.32 -11.44 6.35
CA SER A 362 -16.31 -10.91 5.42
C SER A 362 -14.89 -10.91 6.02
N LEU A 363 -14.73 -10.77 7.34
CA LEU A 363 -13.42 -10.87 8.02
C LEU A 363 -12.82 -12.28 8.01
N MET A 364 -13.58 -13.31 7.63
CA MET A 364 -13.01 -14.65 7.43
C MET A 364 -12.13 -14.74 6.18
N TRP A 365 -12.39 -13.87 5.20
CA TRP A 365 -11.78 -13.89 3.88
C TRP A 365 -10.55 -13.00 3.77
N VAL A 366 -10.49 -11.94 4.57
CA VAL A 366 -9.34 -11.02 4.55
C VAL A 366 -8.05 -11.74 4.96
N PRO A 367 -6.89 -11.31 4.41
CA PRO A 367 -5.59 -11.71 4.91
C PRO A 367 -5.46 -11.47 6.41
N ILE A 368 -5.09 -12.51 7.16
CA ILE A 368 -4.72 -12.40 8.57
C ILE A 368 -3.46 -11.52 8.64
N PRO A 369 -3.47 -10.44 9.46
CA PRO A 369 -2.29 -9.60 9.63
C PRO A 369 -1.07 -10.41 10.08
N TYR A 370 0.08 -10.18 9.44
CA TYR A 370 1.32 -10.86 9.81
C TYR A 370 1.62 -10.72 11.30
N ARG A 371 2.16 -11.80 11.89
CA ARG A 371 2.45 -11.94 13.32
C ARG A 371 1.20 -12.16 14.20
N SER A 372 0.05 -12.49 13.63
CA SER A 372 -1.12 -12.83 14.46
C SER A 372 -0.93 -14.13 15.21
N HIS A 373 -1.41 -14.20 16.45
CA HIS A 373 -1.61 -15.49 17.13
C HIS A 373 -2.80 -16.18 16.46
N MET A 374 -2.55 -17.31 15.80
CA MET A 374 -3.57 -17.97 14.96
C MET A 374 -4.59 -18.74 15.79
N ASP A 375 -4.17 -19.39 16.88
CA ASP A 375 -5.02 -20.26 17.69
C ASP A 375 -6.39 -19.65 18.08
N PRO A 376 -6.51 -18.38 18.54
CA PRO A 376 -7.83 -17.79 18.85
C PRO A 376 -8.67 -17.40 17.61
N LEU A 377 -8.08 -17.39 16.42
CA LEU A 377 -8.72 -16.96 15.19
C LEU A 377 -9.42 -18.11 14.44
N PHE A 378 -9.17 -19.36 14.83
CA PHE A 378 -9.77 -20.54 14.21
C PHE A 378 -10.66 -21.26 15.24
N ASP A 379 -11.78 -21.79 14.79
CA ASP A 379 -12.71 -22.52 15.67
C ASP A 379 -12.11 -23.83 16.18
N ASP A 380 -11.34 -24.51 15.32
CA ASP A 380 -10.54 -25.68 15.68
C ASP A 380 -9.05 -25.41 15.45
N PRO A 381 -8.26 -25.13 16.50
CA PRO A 381 -6.82 -24.94 16.41
C PRO A 381 -6.05 -26.12 15.81
N GLY A 382 -6.62 -27.34 15.82
CA GLY A 382 -6.03 -28.53 15.18
C GLY A 382 -5.92 -28.43 13.66
N THR A 383 -6.72 -27.56 13.03
CA THR A 383 -6.66 -27.30 11.58
C THR A 383 -5.47 -26.42 11.17
N ILE A 384 -4.79 -25.77 12.12
CA ILE A 384 -3.70 -24.84 11.82
C ILE A 384 -2.43 -25.59 11.42
N THR A 385 -2.14 -25.60 10.12
CA THR A 385 -0.96 -26.27 9.56
C THR A 385 0.33 -25.46 9.72
N SER A 386 1.48 -26.12 9.53
CA SER A 386 2.79 -25.45 9.48
C SER A 386 2.90 -24.43 8.34
N ALA A 387 2.30 -24.74 7.19
CA ALA A 387 2.23 -23.84 6.04
C ALA A 387 1.45 -22.56 6.37
N MET A 388 0.33 -22.67 7.09
CA MET A 388 -0.45 -21.50 7.55
C MET A 388 0.36 -20.62 8.50
N ARG A 389 1.07 -21.23 9.47
CA ARG A 389 1.96 -20.48 10.39
C ARG A 389 3.11 -19.81 9.65
N GLN A 390 3.64 -20.42 8.59
CA GLN A 390 4.65 -19.83 7.74
C GLN A 390 4.10 -18.65 6.93
N ALA A 391 2.90 -18.78 6.35
CA ALA A 391 2.25 -17.72 5.59
C ALA A 391 1.90 -16.49 6.46
N ASN A 392 1.53 -16.68 7.72
CA ASN A 392 1.27 -15.59 8.68
C ASN A 392 2.56 -15.00 9.31
N ALA A 393 3.74 -15.60 9.07
CA ALA A 393 4.98 -15.07 9.63
C ALA A 393 5.36 -13.72 8.96
N PRO A 394 5.92 -12.76 9.70
CA PRO A 394 6.40 -11.51 9.11
C PRO A 394 7.33 -11.75 7.92
N LEU A 395 7.12 -11.00 6.85
CA LEU A 395 7.92 -11.09 5.63
C LEU A 395 9.38 -10.77 5.94
N ARG A 396 10.21 -11.80 5.90
CA ARG A 396 11.61 -11.74 6.34
C ARG A 396 12.46 -10.77 5.50
N TYR A 397 12.17 -10.67 4.21
CA TYR A 397 12.94 -9.86 3.26
C TYR A 397 12.39 -8.46 3.06
N ARG A 398 11.22 -8.17 3.63
CA ARG A 398 10.53 -6.89 3.42
C ARG A 398 11.40 -5.68 3.72
N ASP A 399 12.15 -5.73 4.81
CA ASP A 399 13.00 -4.59 5.19
C ASP A 399 14.18 -4.44 4.22
N PHE A 400 14.80 -5.55 3.79
CA PHE A 400 15.82 -5.51 2.73
C PHE A 400 15.26 -4.98 1.41
N VAL A 401 14.09 -5.46 0.99
CA VAL A 401 13.38 -4.94 -0.18
C VAL A 401 13.16 -3.44 -0.04
N ARG A 402 12.70 -2.96 1.13
CA ARG A 402 12.52 -1.53 1.43
C ARG A 402 13.79 -0.74 1.15
N SER A 403 14.97 -1.20 1.56
CA SER A 403 16.22 -0.47 1.30
C SER A 403 16.66 -0.48 -0.17
N ARG A 404 16.19 -1.44 -0.98
CA ARG A 404 16.44 -1.47 -2.43
C ARG A 404 15.49 -0.58 -3.19
N VAL A 405 14.22 -0.63 -2.84
CA VAL A 405 13.15 0.09 -3.57
C VAL A 405 13.02 1.54 -3.14
N GLY A 406 13.31 1.83 -1.87
CA GLY A 406 13.26 3.18 -1.31
C GLY A 406 14.37 4.10 -1.79
N ASN A 407 14.14 5.39 -1.56
CA ASN A 407 15.15 6.43 -1.72
C ASN A 407 16.05 6.42 -0.46
N SER A 408 17.36 6.55 -0.67
CA SER A 408 18.33 6.44 0.42
C SER A 408 19.27 7.65 0.49
N PHE A 409 19.63 8.01 1.72
CA PHE A 409 20.67 9.00 2.00
C PHE A 409 21.87 8.29 2.63
N VAL A 410 23.05 8.42 2.01
CA VAL A 410 24.26 7.67 2.37
C VAL A 410 25.40 8.64 2.65
N ILE A 411 26.16 8.35 3.71
CA ILE A 411 27.43 9.00 4.00
C ILE A 411 28.55 8.00 3.76
N GLY A 412 29.45 8.30 2.82
CA GLY A 412 30.65 7.53 2.55
C GLY A 412 31.86 8.14 3.25
N LEU A 413 32.63 7.32 3.96
CA LEU A 413 33.91 7.73 4.54
C LEU A 413 35.04 7.22 3.65
N THR A 414 35.45 8.04 2.68
CA THR A 414 36.47 7.63 1.71
C THR A 414 37.88 7.75 2.28
N SER A 415 38.70 6.74 2.02
CA SER A 415 40.08 6.63 2.45
C SER A 415 40.95 6.01 1.34
N GLY A 416 42.26 6.14 1.48
CA GLY A 416 43.21 5.56 0.54
C GLY A 416 43.30 4.04 0.68
N PRO A 417 43.23 3.27 -0.42
CA PRO A 417 43.46 1.84 -0.38
C PRO A 417 44.87 1.54 0.14
N ALA A 418 45.03 0.41 0.84
CA ALA A 418 46.28 0.06 1.49
C ALA A 418 47.47 -0.17 0.52
N PHE A 419 47.24 -0.26 -0.79
CA PHE A 419 48.23 -0.70 -1.79
C PHE A 419 48.46 0.30 -2.93
N VAL A 420 47.84 1.48 -2.89
CA VAL A 420 47.87 2.43 -4.02
C VAL A 420 48.54 3.74 -3.62
N GLY A 421 49.43 4.25 -4.49
CA GLY A 421 50.18 5.49 -4.28
C GLY A 421 49.35 6.76 -4.42
N HIS A 422 48.32 6.77 -5.28
CA HIS A 422 47.48 7.93 -5.59
C HIS A 422 46.04 7.67 -5.14
N TYR A 423 45.55 8.44 -4.15
CA TYR A 423 44.23 8.20 -3.58
C TYR A 423 43.47 9.47 -3.25
N ILE A 424 42.18 9.31 -2.96
CA ILE A 424 41.27 10.35 -2.49
C ILE A 424 40.78 10.00 -1.08
N GLN A 425 40.71 10.99 -0.20
CA GLN A 425 40.29 10.82 1.19
C GLN A 425 39.36 11.95 1.62
N GLY A 426 38.21 11.62 2.20
CA GLY A 426 37.25 12.59 2.72
C GLY A 426 35.82 12.07 2.75
N PRO A 427 34.88 12.83 3.33
CA PRO A 427 33.47 12.48 3.31
C PRO A 427 32.84 12.61 1.91
N GLU A 428 31.94 11.68 1.62
CA GLU A 428 31.01 11.69 0.49
C GLU A 428 29.58 11.68 1.04
N ILE A 429 28.70 12.44 0.40
CA ILE A 429 27.26 12.42 0.63
C ILE A 429 26.59 11.96 -0.65
N ARG A 430 25.60 11.08 -0.54
CA ARG A 430 24.90 10.52 -1.68
C ARG A 430 23.40 10.42 -1.44
N ILE A 431 22.64 10.76 -2.47
CA ILE A 431 21.20 10.52 -2.58
C ILE A 431 20.98 9.50 -3.67
N ASN A 432 20.26 8.44 -3.34
CA ASN A 432 19.81 7.42 -4.29
C ASN A 432 18.30 7.58 -4.47
N ALA A 433 17.84 7.61 -5.71
CA ALA A 433 16.43 7.86 -6.01
C ALA A 433 15.88 7.00 -7.15
N GLY A 434 14.68 6.48 -6.93
CA GLY A 434 13.91 5.70 -7.91
C GLY A 434 14.58 4.39 -8.34
N ASN A 435 13.82 3.58 -9.07
CA ASN A 435 14.34 2.43 -9.81
C ASN A 435 13.67 2.40 -11.19
N PHE A 436 14.47 2.45 -12.26
CA PHE A 436 13.97 2.39 -13.63
C PHE A 436 14.00 0.96 -14.19
N LEU A 437 14.79 0.07 -13.56
CA LEU A 437 14.80 -1.36 -13.86
C LEU A 437 14.90 -2.15 -12.56
N LYS A 438 14.14 -3.23 -12.46
CA LYS A 438 14.16 -4.16 -11.33
C LYS A 438 13.87 -5.58 -11.79
N HIS A 439 14.43 -6.55 -11.08
CA HIS A 439 14.12 -7.97 -11.23
C HIS A 439 14.10 -8.61 -9.84
N PHE A 440 13.03 -9.32 -9.55
CA PHE A 440 12.80 -9.96 -8.27
C PHE A 440 11.91 -11.19 -8.48
N ASP A 441 12.47 -12.38 -8.24
CA ASP A 441 11.78 -13.64 -8.53
C ASP A 441 11.83 -14.61 -7.35
N TYR A 442 10.99 -15.65 -7.40
CA TYR A 442 11.02 -16.77 -6.47
C TYR A 442 11.42 -18.05 -7.22
N ASN A 443 12.09 -18.97 -6.53
CA ASN A 443 12.45 -20.25 -7.13
C ASN A 443 11.23 -21.19 -7.12
N SER A 444 11.35 -22.37 -7.74
CA SER A 444 10.25 -23.35 -7.85
C SER A 444 9.63 -23.75 -6.51
N ASP A 445 10.41 -23.68 -5.42
CA ASP A 445 9.98 -24.03 -4.08
C ASP A 445 9.40 -22.82 -3.31
N GLY A 446 9.16 -21.69 -4.00
CA GLY A 446 8.72 -20.42 -3.40
C GLY A 446 9.79 -19.72 -2.55
N GLY A 447 11.03 -20.17 -2.62
CA GLY A 447 12.19 -19.64 -1.91
C GLY A 447 12.99 -18.63 -2.71
N LYS A 448 14.16 -18.26 -2.18
CA LYS A 448 15.11 -17.33 -2.81
C LYS A 448 16.47 -17.93 -3.11
N LYS A 449 16.81 -19.10 -2.55
CA LYS A 449 18.14 -19.71 -2.70
C LYS A 449 18.50 -19.88 -4.18
N GLY A 450 19.70 -19.40 -4.54
CA GLY A 450 20.27 -19.51 -5.89
C GLY A 450 19.85 -18.39 -6.84
N LEU A 451 18.94 -17.50 -6.44
CA LEU A 451 18.48 -16.39 -7.27
C LEU A 451 19.36 -15.14 -7.12
N MET A 452 19.30 -14.30 -8.15
CA MET A 452 19.92 -12.98 -8.18
C MET A 452 18.82 -11.93 -8.38
N ASP A 453 18.52 -11.15 -7.35
CA ASP A 453 17.64 -10.00 -7.49
C ASP A 453 18.48 -8.77 -7.85
N TYR A 454 17.94 -7.84 -8.66
CA TYR A 454 18.66 -6.60 -8.97
C TYR A 454 17.76 -5.39 -9.15
N TRP A 455 18.33 -4.21 -8.86
CA TRP A 455 17.67 -2.91 -8.96
C TRP A 455 18.62 -1.87 -9.51
N LEU A 456 18.22 -1.19 -10.58
CA LEU A 456 18.93 -0.06 -11.16
C LEU A 456 18.13 1.22 -10.97
N GLY A 457 18.82 2.27 -10.52
CA GLY A 457 18.20 3.55 -10.23
C GLY A 457 19.17 4.70 -10.41
N TYR A 458 18.76 5.89 -9.98
CA TYR A 458 19.56 7.10 -10.10
C TYR A 458 20.32 7.40 -8.82
N THR A 459 21.46 8.07 -8.97
CA THR A 459 22.27 8.55 -7.84
C THR A 459 22.83 9.93 -8.13
N VAL A 460 22.89 10.75 -7.08
CA VAL A 460 23.58 12.03 -7.07
C VAL A 460 24.49 12.05 -5.85
N SER A 461 25.76 12.40 -6.04
CA SER A 461 26.74 12.43 -4.96
C SER A 461 27.57 13.71 -4.98
N GLY A 462 27.93 14.16 -3.77
CA GLY A 462 28.86 15.25 -3.53
C GLY A 462 29.96 14.80 -2.58
N SER A 463 31.22 15.13 -2.86
CA SER A 463 32.33 14.80 -1.97
C SER A 463 33.22 16.00 -1.69
N PHE A 464 33.73 16.06 -0.46
CA PHE A 464 34.73 17.01 -0.02
C PHE A 464 35.98 16.22 0.33
N ALA A 465 36.97 16.24 -0.54
CA ALA A 465 38.07 15.29 -0.44
C ALA A 465 39.43 15.94 -0.63
N SER A 466 40.44 15.24 -0.15
CA SER A 466 41.84 15.54 -0.35
C SER A 466 42.43 14.53 -1.33
N LEU A 467 43.01 15.02 -2.43
CA LEU A 467 43.82 14.23 -3.33
C LEU A 467 45.19 14.07 -2.67
N LYS A 468 45.60 12.83 -2.40
CA LYS A 468 46.83 12.51 -1.66
C LYS A 468 47.72 11.52 -2.42
N ASP A 469 49.02 11.74 -2.30
CA ASP A 469 50.06 10.84 -2.80
C ASP A 469 50.84 10.26 -1.62
N ARG A 470 50.83 8.93 -1.48
CA ARG A 470 51.43 8.23 -0.33
C ARG A 470 52.94 8.45 -0.22
N ASN A 471 53.60 8.67 -1.34
CA ASN A 471 55.06 8.82 -1.44
C ASN A 471 55.52 10.28 -1.59
N ALA A 472 54.61 11.26 -1.53
CA ALA A 472 54.96 12.67 -1.68
C ALA A 472 54.84 13.42 -0.34
N GLU A 473 55.90 14.13 0.06
CA GLU A 473 55.96 14.83 1.36
C GLU A 473 54.85 15.88 1.55
N LYS A 474 54.38 16.53 0.48
CA LYS A 474 53.30 17.55 0.51
C LYS A 474 52.49 17.63 -0.79
N SER A 475 51.85 16.54 -1.22
CA SER A 475 50.87 16.59 -2.32
C SER A 475 49.46 16.35 -1.77
N THR A 476 48.94 17.32 -1.02
CA THR A 476 47.53 17.32 -0.59
C THR A 476 46.82 18.46 -1.30
N THR A 477 45.96 18.14 -2.27
CA THR A 477 45.11 19.13 -2.95
C THR A 477 43.67 18.95 -2.50
N THR A 478 43.03 20.00 -2.02
CA THR A 478 41.60 19.97 -1.72
C THR A 478 40.81 19.93 -3.02
N ALA A 479 39.86 19.00 -3.09
CA ALA A 479 38.97 18.78 -4.21
C ALA A 479 37.52 18.69 -3.72
N GLN A 480 36.60 19.27 -4.47
CA GLN A 480 35.17 19.04 -4.34
C GLN A 480 34.68 18.32 -5.57
N GLN A 481 33.83 17.30 -5.43
CA GLN A 481 33.21 16.65 -6.57
C GLN A 481 31.70 16.74 -6.48
N VAL A 482 31.06 16.95 -7.62
CA VAL A 482 29.60 16.77 -7.79
C VAL A 482 29.40 15.84 -8.95
N ARG A 483 28.67 14.74 -8.72
CA ARG A 483 28.50 13.66 -9.68
C ARG A 483 27.06 13.18 -9.69
N ALA A 484 26.63 12.67 -10.84
CA ALA A 484 25.36 11.98 -10.99
C ALA A 484 25.55 10.76 -11.89
N GLY A 485 24.65 9.79 -11.76
CA GLY A 485 24.71 8.60 -12.61
C GLY A 485 23.74 7.52 -12.17
N ILE A 486 24.17 6.28 -12.40
CA ILE A 486 23.37 5.08 -12.19
C ILE A 486 23.89 4.35 -10.95
N LYS A 487 22.96 3.96 -10.07
CA LYS A 487 23.20 2.95 -9.02
C LYS A 487 22.74 1.58 -9.49
N GLY A 488 23.42 0.53 -9.05
CA GLY A 488 22.96 -0.84 -9.18
C GLY A 488 23.08 -1.57 -7.84
N ASN A 489 22.06 -2.31 -7.44
CA ASN A 489 22.10 -3.28 -6.34
C ASN A 489 21.82 -4.67 -6.91
N PHE A 490 22.60 -5.67 -6.49
CA PHE A 490 22.53 -7.05 -6.95
C PHE A 490 22.65 -7.96 -5.73
N ASP A 491 21.58 -8.66 -5.39
CA ASP A 491 21.50 -9.48 -4.19
C ASP A 491 21.50 -10.96 -4.58
N TYR A 492 22.63 -11.64 -4.35
CA TYR A 492 22.78 -13.07 -4.62
C TYR A 492 22.43 -13.90 -3.39
N TRP A 493 21.35 -14.67 -3.48
CA TRP A 493 20.77 -15.41 -2.37
C TRP A 493 21.47 -16.75 -2.13
N VAL A 494 22.41 -16.79 -1.18
CA VAL A 494 23.12 -18.02 -0.77
C VAL A 494 22.23 -19.00 -0.01
N SER A 495 21.11 -18.52 0.55
CA SER A 495 20.05 -19.35 1.13
C SER A 495 18.72 -18.63 0.95
N ASN A 496 17.60 -19.27 1.31
CA ASN A 496 16.33 -18.56 1.34
C ASN A 496 16.43 -17.30 2.22
N LYS A 497 17.24 -17.34 3.28
CA LYS A 497 17.22 -16.35 4.36
C LYS A 497 18.34 -15.29 4.31
N ARG A 498 19.34 -15.47 3.46
CA ARG A 498 20.60 -14.73 3.47
C ARG A 498 21.08 -14.52 2.04
N PHE A 499 21.61 -13.34 1.76
CA PHE A 499 22.20 -13.00 0.47
C PHE A 499 23.49 -12.21 0.65
N ILE A 500 24.36 -12.28 -0.35
CA ILE A 500 25.51 -11.37 -0.51
C ILE A 500 25.02 -10.21 -1.36
N GLY A 501 25.04 -9.00 -0.80
CA GLY A 501 24.68 -7.81 -1.55
C GLY A 501 25.89 -7.25 -2.27
N LEU A 502 25.82 -7.07 -3.58
CA LEU A 502 26.77 -6.31 -4.37
C LEU A 502 26.09 -5.01 -4.79
N TYR A 503 26.81 -3.91 -4.75
CA TYR A 503 26.28 -2.64 -5.21
C TYR A 503 27.31 -1.90 -6.04
N SER A 504 26.86 -1.06 -6.95
CA SER A 504 27.74 -0.31 -7.85
C SER A 504 27.21 1.08 -8.08
N TYR A 505 28.14 1.99 -8.37
CA TYR A 505 27.82 3.32 -8.87
C TYR A 505 28.67 3.59 -10.10
N VAL A 506 28.01 4.00 -11.17
CA VAL A 506 28.64 4.47 -12.40
C VAL A 506 28.26 5.93 -12.56
N GLU A 507 29.19 6.81 -12.22
CA GLU A 507 28.93 8.24 -12.08
C GLU A 507 29.85 9.07 -12.95
N ALA A 508 29.35 10.21 -13.41
CA ALA A 508 30.12 11.23 -14.10
C ALA A 508 29.83 12.61 -13.50
N GLY A 509 30.77 13.53 -13.60
CA GLY A 509 30.57 14.88 -13.07
C GLY A 509 31.80 15.76 -13.16
N ALA A 510 31.88 16.70 -12.23
CA ALA A 510 32.96 17.69 -12.18
C ALA A 510 33.71 17.61 -10.86
N GLN A 511 35.04 17.71 -10.95
CA GLN A 511 35.94 17.91 -9.84
C GLN A 511 36.46 19.35 -9.86
N PHE A 512 36.36 20.03 -8.73
CA PHE A 512 36.82 21.39 -8.52
C PHE A 512 38.02 21.35 -7.59
N THR A 513 39.19 21.77 -8.08
CA THR A 513 40.38 22.02 -7.27
C THR A 513 40.65 23.53 -7.19
N SER A 514 41.66 23.93 -6.42
CA SER A 514 42.09 25.34 -6.35
C SER A 514 42.56 25.90 -7.69
N SER A 515 43.00 25.03 -8.62
CA SER A 515 43.62 25.43 -9.88
C SER A 515 42.77 25.18 -11.12
N ARG A 516 41.81 24.25 -11.08
CA ARG A 516 41.00 23.89 -12.26
C ARG A 516 39.69 23.19 -11.94
N THR A 517 38.81 23.16 -12.93
CA THR A 517 37.65 22.26 -12.98
C THR A 517 37.91 21.17 -14.02
N THR A 518 37.74 19.91 -13.64
CA THR A 518 38.00 18.76 -14.52
C THR A 518 36.77 17.87 -14.57
N PHE A 519 36.42 17.38 -15.76
CA PHE A 519 35.43 16.30 -15.88
C PHE A 519 35.99 15.01 -15.27
N VAL A 520 35.17 14.31 -14.51
CA VAL A 520 35.54 13.04 -13.86
C VAL A 520 34.51 11.95 -14.14
N PHE A 521 35.01 10.74 -14.34
CA PHE A 521 34.24 9.51 -14.38
C PHE A 521 34.65 8.63 -13.19
N VAL A 522 33.66 8.16 -12.42
CA VAL A 522 33.89 7.47 -11.14
C VAL A 522 33.10 6.17 -11.07
N PRO A 523 33.60 5.09 -11.68
CA PRO A 523 33.05 3.76 -11.48
C PRO A 523 33.47 3.23 -10.10
N SER A 524 32.52 2.60 -9.41
CA SER A 524 32.78 1.95 -8.12
C SER A 524 31.91 0.72 -7.90
N LEU A 525 32.45 -0.24 -7.16
CA LEU A 525 31.82 -1.50 -6.78
C LEU A 525 31.97 -1.67 -5.27
N GLY A 526 30.92 -2.16 -4.62
CA GLY A 526 30.91 -2.45 -3.21
C GLY A 526 30.18 -3.73 -2.86
N ILE A 527 30.37 -4.14 -1.61
CA ILE A 527 29.79 -5.33 -1.02
C ILE A 527 29.07 -4.94 0.28
N GLN A 528 27.88 -5.51 0.48
CA GLN A 528 27.07 -5.42 1.68
C GLN A 528 26.95 -6.81 2.32
N LEU A 529 27.56 -6.95 3.50
CA LEU A 529 27.65 -8.22 4.24
C LEU A 529 26.61 -8.36 5.36
N SER A 530 25.87 -7.30 5.68
CA SER A 530 24.88 -7.31 6.76
C SER A 530 23.78 -8.36 6.55
N SER A 531 23.30 -8.49 5.30
CA SER A 531 22.34 -9.51 4.87
C SER A 531 22.87 -10.95 5.00
N LEU A 532 24.15 -11.16 4.72
CA LEU A 532 24.80 -12.48 4.84
C LEU A 532 24.88 -12.92 6.30
N LEU A 533 25.20 -11.98 7.19
CA LEU A 533 25.25 -12.21 8.65
C LEU A 533 23.87 -12.20 9.30
N ASN A 534 22.80 -11.98 8.51
CA ASN A 534 21.43 -11.83 9.00
C ASN A 534 21.30 -10.69 10.04
N ILE A 535 22.15 -9.66 9.92
CA ILE A 535 22.10 -8.42 10.69
C ILE A 535 21.29 -7.44 9.87
N ASN A 536 20.02 -7.27 10.23
CA ASN A 536 19.16 -6.30 9.57
C ASN A 536 19.25 -4.96 10.31
N VAL A 537 20.26 -4.17 9.95
CA VAL A 537 20.45 -2.80 10.47
C VAL A 537 19.25 -1.90 10.17
N GLU A 538 18.49 -2.20 9.13
CA GLU A 538 17.37 -1.40 8.61
C GLU A 538 16.13 -1.50 9.51
N ASN A 539 16.04 -2.58 10.29
CA ASN A 539 15.03 -2.78 11.33
C ASN A 539 15.34 -2.05 12.65
N MET A 540 16.54 -1.48 12.80
CA MET A 540 16.97 -0.84 14.04
C MET A 540 16.60 0.64 14.05
N LYS A 541 16.24 1.16 15.23
CA LYS A 541 16.04 2.60 15.41
C LYS A 541 17.34 3.35 15.06
N SER A 542 17.22 4.53 14.44
CA SER A 542 18.38 5.27 13.90
C SER A 542 19.50 5.50 14.93
N TRP A 543 19.15 5.73 16.20
CA TRP A 543 20.10 5.94 17.30
C TRP A 543 20.97 4.72 17.62
N ALA A 544 20.50 3.50 17.34
CA ALA A 544 21.28 2.27 17.48
C ALA A 544 21.96 1.89 16.15
N ARG A 545 21.24 2.09 15.04
CA ARG A 545 21.68 1.73 13.69
C ARG A 545 22.94 2.47 13.26
N ILE A 546 22.96 3.80 13.43
CA ILE A 546 24.05 4.64 12.92
C ILE A 546 25.36 4.30 13.65
N PRO A 547 25.44 4.30 15.00
CA PRO A 547 26.66 3.88 15.70
C PRO A 547 27.13 2.47 15.35
N LEU A 548 26.20 1.52 15.19
CA LEU A 548 26.56 0.14 14.82
C LEU A 548 27.23 0.08 13.44
N GLN A 549 26.75 0.83 12.46
CA GLN A 549 27.36 0.89 11.12
C GLN A 549 28.77 1.51 11.14
N PHE A 550 29.05 2.42 12.08
CA PHE A 550 30.40 2.95 12.28
C PHE A 550 31.35 1.93 12.91
N ILE A 551 30.88 1.20 13.93
CA ILE A 551 31.71 0.22 14.67
C ILE A 551 31.94 -1.04 13.83
N LEU A 552 30.93 -1.44 13.06
CA LEU A 552 30.95 -2.65 12.22
C LEU A 552 30.58 -2.26 10.77
N PRO A 553 31.53 -1.73 9.98
CA PRO A 553 31.28 -1.30 8.61
C PRO A 553 31.10 -2.52 7.69
N LEU A 554 29.85 -2.95 7.55
CA LEU A 554 29.46 -4.10 6.71
C LEU A 554 29.14 -3.73 5.27
N LYS A 555 29.30 -2.45 4.90
CA LYS A 555 29.03 -1.93 3.56
C LYS A 555 30.27 -1.18 3.08
N LEU A 556 31.05 -1.84 2.22
CA LEU A 556 32.37 -1.41 1.80
C LEU A 556 32.39 -1.23 0.28
N ARG A 557 33.04 -0.17 -0.19
CA ARG A 557 33.14 0.16 -1.61
C ARG A 557 34.58 0.43 -2.00
N TYR A 558 34.93 0.02 -3.21
CA TYR A 558 36.16 0.35 -3.89
C TYR A 558 35.84 1.07 -5.20
N GLY A 559 36.62 2.08 -5.55
CA GLY A 559 36.41 2.81 -6.79
C GLY A 559 37.64 3.57 -7.24
N VAL A 560 37.49 4.19 -8.42
CA VAL A 560 38.54 4.98 -9.05
C VAL A 560 37.94 6.25 -9.63
N VAL A 561 38.61 7.37 -9.43
CA VAL A 561 38.32 8.64 -10.10
C VAL A 561 39.23 8.75 -11.31
N ILE A 562 38.63 8.79 -12.49
CA ILE A 562 39.31 8.90 -13.79
C ILE A 562 39.05 10.30 -14.34
N SER A 563 40.10 10.96 -14.82
CA SER A 563 39.99 12.25 -15.52
C SER A 563 40.98 12.31 -16.68
N GLY A 564 40.72 13.16 -17.67
CA GLY A 564 41.59 13.27 -18.86
C GLY A 564 42.97 13.88 -18.60
N HIS A 565 43.19 14.52 -17.44
CA HIS A 565 44.40 15.31 -17.16
C HIS A 565 45.01 15.02 -15.77
N GLU A 566 44.58 13.95 -15.10
CA GLU A 566 45.10 13.50 -13.80
C GLU A 566 45.33 12.00 -13.82
N VAL A 567 46.34 11.56 -13.05
CA VAL A 567 46.54 10.15 -12.75
C VAL A 567 45.30 9.62 -12.02
N PRO A 568 44.79 8.41 -12.35
CA PRO A 568 43.65 7.82 -11.66
C PRO A 568 43.85 7.78 -10.14
N ARG A 569 42.82 8.19 -9.39
CA ARG A 569 42.84 8.26 -7.93
C ARG A 569 41.91 7.20 -7.37
N TYR A 570 42.44 6.27 -6.59
CA TYR A 570 41.66 5.15 -6.05
C TYR A 570 41.13 5.46 -4.65
N PHE A 571 40.04 4.82 -4.26
CA PHE A 571 39.51 4.92 -2.91
C PHE A 571 38.87 3.62 -2.43
N THR A 572 38.88 3.48 -1.11
CA THR A 572 37.97 2.62 -0.36
C THR A 572 37.00 3.47 0.43
N SER A 573 35.76 3.06 0.58
CA SER A 573 34.74 3.77 1.37
C SER A 573 34.02 2.80 2.29
N ALA A 574 33.79 3.21 3.54
CA ALA A 574 32.75 2.64 4.38
C ALA A 574 31.49 3.49 4.20
N ASP A 575 30.43 2.88 3.67
CA ASP A 575 29.18 3.57 3.36
C ASP A 575 28.15 3.33 4.48
N ILE A 576 27.56 4.42 4.98
CA ILE A 576 26.63 4.41 6.12
C ILE A 576 25.27 4.90 5.65
N ASP A 577 24.25 4.07 5.80
CA ASP A 577 22.87 4.41 5.41
C ASP A 577 22.17 5.19 6.54
N ILE A 578 21.81 6.45 6.26
CA ILE A 578 21.23 7.40 7.22
C ILE A 578 19.70 7.48 7.07
N LEU A 579 19.17 7.36 5.85
CA LEU A 579 17.73 7.24 5.57
C LEU A 579 17.52 6.06 4.62
N LEU A 580 16.50 5.23 4.92
CA LEU A 580 16.14 4.00 4.20
C LEU A 580 14.63 3.89 4.01
#